data_AF-A0A398BK71-F1
#
_entry.id   AF-A0A398BK71-F1
#
_cell.length_a   1.000
_cell.length_b   1.000
_cell.length_c   1.000
_cell.angle_alpha   90.00
_cell.angle_beta   90.00
_cell.angle_gamma   90.00
#
_symmetry.space_group_name_H-M   'P 1'
#
loop_
_entity.id
_entity.type
_entity.pdbx_description
1 polymer ?
#
loop_
_entity_poly.entity_id
_entity_poly.type
_entity_poly.pdbx_seq_one_letter_code
_entity_poly.pdbx_strand_id
1 'polypeptide(L)'
;MINPARAIEAMQVMNASLRNPLFGAVYFGTPFALTLAVVMMAVLRARVAAAVLGLGLAVHMIGVFGGIVAPNVPLNRELAAVDARAPGGDTIWRAYSTRWQSANLSRMIAAGGSLMLVAATLTAAVQNRRRS
;
A
#
# COMPACT_ATOMS: atom_id res chain seq x y z
N MET A 1 5.01 21.51 18.39
CA MET A 1 4.11 20.36 18.12
C MET A 1 2.83 20.90 17.49
N ILE A 2 2.29 20.25 16.46
CA ILE A 2 1.00 20.67 15.86
C ILE A 2 -0.10 20.48 16.90
N ASN A 3 -1.06 21.41 16.95
CA ASN A 3 -2.25 21.29 17.80
C ASN A 3 -3.00 19.97 17.48
N PRO A 4 -3.28 19.09 18.45
CA PRO A 4 -3.92 17.79 18.22
C PRO A 4 -5.25 17.89 17.49
N ALA A 5 -6.05 18.93 17.75
CA ALA A 5 -7.30 19.17 17.04
C ALA A 5 -7.06 19.36 15.54
N ARG A 6 -6.07 20.20 15.19
CA ARG A 6 -5.70 20.41 13.78
C ARG A 6 -5.14 19.14 13.13
N ALA A 7 -4.39 18.32 13.88
CA ALA A 7 -3.86 17.06 13.37
C ALA A 7 -4.99 16.06 13.05
N ILE A 8 -5.97 15.94 13.96
CA ILE A 8 -7.15 15.08 13.78
C ILE A 8 -7.98 15.58 12.60
N GLU A 9 -8.30 16.88 12.52
CA GLU A 9 -9.06 17.47 11.40
C GLU A 9 -8.37 17.22 10.06
N ALA A 10 -7.07 17.49 9.96
CA ALA A 10 -6.29 17.25 8.74
C ALA A 10 -6.34 15.77 8.33
N MET A 11 -6.22 14.86 9.30
CA MET A 11 -6.28 13.43 9.05
C MET A 11 -7.66 12.96 8.60
N GLN A 12 -8.73 13.50 9.18
CA GLN A 12 -10.11 13.22 8.78
C GLN A 12 -10.35 13.65 7.33
N VAL A 13 -9.92 14.86 6.95
CA VAL A 13 -10.02 15.37 5.57
C VAL A 13 -9.22 14.49 4.60
N MET A 14 -7.98 14.14 4.95
CA MET A 14 -7.15 13.26 4.12
C MET A 14 -7.83 11.88 3.93
N ASN A 15 -8.31 11.26 5.01
CA ASN A 15 -8.98 9.95 4.94
C ASN A 15 -10.28 10.00 4.14
N ALA A 16 -11.02 11.12 4.18
CA ALA A 16 -12.22 11.32 3.37
C ALA A 16 -11.88 11.40 1.87
N SER A 17 -10.77 12.07 1.52
CA SER A 17 -10.32 12.21 0.11
C SER A 17 -10.03 10.87 -0.57
N LEU A 18 -9.65 9.83 0.19
CA LEU A 18 -9.37 8.49 -0.33
C LEU A 18 -10.64 7.74 -0.77
N ARG A 19 -11.83 8.21 -0.39
CA ARG A 19 -13.12 7.60 -0.75
C ARG A 19 -13.58 8.06 -2.14
N ASN A 20 -12.71 7.91 -3.13
CA ASN A 20 -13.02 8.24 -4.51
C ASN A 20 -12.73 7.05 -5.45
N PRO A 21 -13.48 6.93 -6.57
CA PRO A 21 -13.34 5.79 -7.48
C PRO A 21 -11.96 5.65 -8.11
N LEU A 22 -11.26 6.76 -8.38
CA LEU A 22 -9.94 6.73 -9.01
C LEU A 22 -8.88 6.14 -8.07
N PHE A 23 -8.91 6.53 -6.79
CA PHE A 23 -8.06 5.91 -5.77
C PHE A 23 -8.33 4.41 -5.66
N GLY A 24 -9.61 4.03 -5.63
CA GLY A 24 -10.02 2.63 -5.68
C GLY A 24 -9.44 1.91 -6.90
N ALA A 25 -9.64 2.45 -8.11
CA ALA A 25 -9.17 1.84 -9.35
C ALA A 25 -7.65 1.60 -9.35
N VAL A 26 -6.84 2.57 -8.89
CA VAL A 26 -5.38 2.42 -8.82
C VAL A 26 -4.97 1.41 -7.75
N TYR A 27 -5.59 1.50 -6.57
CA TYR A 27 -5.28 0.62 -5.44
C TYR A 27 -5.64 -0.84 -5.73
N PHE A 28 -6.80 -1.10 -6.31
CA PHE A 28 -7.26 -2.43 -6.71
C PHE A 28 -6.69 -2.90 -8.06
N GLY A 29 -6.28 -1.98 -8.93
CA GLY A 29 -5.72 -2.30 -10.25
C GLY A 29 -4.29 -2.80 -10.22
N THR A 30 -3.50 -2.42 -9.22
CA THR A 30 -2.09 -2.85 -9.08
C THR A 30 -1.94 -4.39 -8.98
N PRO A 31 -2.67 -5.11 -8.10
CA PRO A 31 -2.58 -6.57 -8.07
C PRO A 31 -3.06 -7.21 -9.38
N PHE A 32 -4.09 -6.64 -10.03
CA PHE A 32 -4.54 -7.13 -11.33
C PHE A 32 -3.44 -7.02 -12.40
N ALA A 33 -2.76 -5.87 -12.47
CA ALA A 33 -1.64 -5.66 -13.40
C ALA A 33 -0.47 -6.61 -13.11
N LEU A 34 -0.13 -6.84 -11.84
CA LEU A 34 0.89 -7.80 -11.44
C LEU A 34 0.51 -9.24 -11.80
N THR A 35 -0.74 -9.65 -11.57
CA THR A 35 -1.23 -10.97 -12.00
C THR A 35 -1.11 -11.15 -13.51
N LEU A 36 -1.52 -10.15 -14.30
CA LEU A 36 -1.38 -10.19 -15.75
C LEU A 36 0.09 -10.33 -16.17
N ALA A 37 1.00 -9.59 -15.52
CA ALA A 37 2.43 -9.68 -15.81
C ALA A 37 3.00 -11.08 -15.49
N VAL A 38 2.61 -11.69 -14.37
CA VAL A 38 2.98 -13.07 -14.01
C VAL A 38 2.52 -14.05 -15.08
N VAL A 39 1.24 -13.99 -15.48
CA VAL A 39 0.65 -14.87 -16.49
C VAL A 39 1.36 -14.71 -17.83
N MET A 40 1.59 -13.47 -18.26
CA MET A 40 2.28 -13.18 -19.52
C MET A 40 3.69 -13.77 -19.55
N MET A 41 4.48 -13.59 -18.49
CA MET A 41 5.83 -14.15 -18.41
C MET A 41 5.83 -15.68 -18.35
N ALA A 42 4.81 -16.29 -17.74
CA ALA A 42 4.63 -17.74 -17.74
C ALA A 42 4.33 -18.29 -19.14
N VAL A 43 3.42 -17.64 -19.89
CA VAL A 43 3.08 -18.00 -21.28
C VAL A 43 4.30 -17.87 -22.19
N LEU A 44 5.11 -16.82 -22.01
CA LEU A 44 6.37 -16.61 -22.74
C LEU A 44 7.51 -17.54 -22.29
N ARG A 45 7.23 -18.50 -21.39
CA ARG A 45 8.21 -19.45 -20.82
C ARG A 45 9.39 -18.80 -20.11
N ALA A 46 9.27 -17.53 -19.71
CA ALA A 46 10.26 -16.80 -18.93
C ALA A 46 10.10 -17.14 -17.43
N ARG A 47 10.37 -18.40 -17.07
CA ARG A 47 10.06 -18.99 -15.75
C ARG A 47 10.63 -18.19 -14.56
N VAL A 48 11.87 -17.71 -14.66
CA VAL A 48 12.50 -16.92 -13.60
C VAL A 48 11.77 -15.59 -13.40
N ALA A 49 11.48 -14.86 -14.47
CA ALA A 49 10.76 -13.60 -14.37
C ALA A 49 9.32 -13.79 -13.84
N ALA A 50 8.62 -14.84 -14.28
CA ALA A 50 7.30 -15.19 -13.77
C ALA A 50 7.34 -15.48 -12.26
N ALA A 51 8.35 -16.22 -11.77
CA ALA A 51 8.52 -16.52 -10.36
C ALA A 51 8.83 -15.26 -9.52
N VAL A 52 9.72 -14.38 -10.00
CA VAL A 52 10.07 -13.13 -9.32
C VAL A 52 8.87 -12.17 -9.27
N LEU A 53 8.12 -12.03 -10.36
CA LEU A 53 6.88 -11.25 -10.38
C LEU A 53 5.81 -11.86 -9.46
N GLY A 54 5.72 -13.20 -9.39
CA GLY A 54 4.82 -13.92 -8.50
C GLY A 54 5.11 -13.63 -7.04
N LEU A 55 6.39 -13.61 -6.66
CA LEU A 55 6.83 -13.17 -5.33
C LEU A 55 6.48 -11.70 -5.10
N GLY A 56 6.69 -10.82 -6.09
CA GLY A 56 6.33 -9.40 -6.02
C GLY A 56 4.83 -9.19 -5.81
N LEU A 57 3.99 -9.99 -6.47
CA LEU A 57 2.54 -10.04 -6.26
C LEU A 57 2.19 -10.52 -4.85
N ALA A 58 2.81 -11.60 -4.37
CA ALA A 58 2.56 -12.11 -3.01
C ALA A 58 2.91 -11.08 -1.93
N VAL A 59 4.07 -10.43 -2.04
CA VAL A 59 4.50 -9.34 -1.15
C VAL A 59 3.51 -8.17 -1.19
N HIS A 60 3.05 -7.78 -2.38
CA HIS A 60 2.06 -6.73 -2.53
C HIS A 60 0.72 -7.12 -1.88
N MET A 61 0.22 -8.31 -2.17
CA MET A 61 -1.05 -8.79 -1.64
C MET A 61 -1.03 -8.92 -0.12
N ILE A 62 0.07 -9.39 0.47
CA ILE A 62 0.18 -9.55 1.92
C ILE A 62 0.41 -8.20 2.59
N GLY A 63 1.42 -7.43 2.17
CA GLY A 63 1.88 -6.26 2.91
C GLY A 63 1.21 -4.94 2.51
N VAL A 64 0.75 -4.81 1.27
CA VAL A 64 -0.07 -3.67 0.84
C VAL A 64 -1.53 -4.03 1.02
N PHE A 65 -2.05 -5.06 0.36
CA PHE A 65 -3.49 -5.28 0.39
C PHE A 65 -4.00 -5.84 1.74
N GLY A 66 -3.38 -6.91 2.23
CA GLY A 66 -3.72 -7.60 3.48
C GLY A 66 -3.35 -6.81 4.73
N GLY A 67 -2.21 -6.10 4.71
CA GLY A 67 -1.73 -5.25 5.80
C GLY A 67 -2.55 -3.97 6.02
N ILE A 68 -3.48 -3.63 5.12
CA ILE A 68 -4.20 -2.35 5.13
C ILE A 68 -5.69 -2.48 5.38
N VAL A 69 -6.36 -3.40 4.69
CA VAL A 69 -7.83 -3.38 4.67
C VAL A 69 -8.39 -3.65 6.06
N ALA A 70 -7.74 -4.52 6.85
CA ALA A 70 -8.24 -4.89 8.17
C ALA A 70 -7.99 -3.86 9.29
N PRO A 71 -6.78 -3.26 9.47
CA PRO A 71 -6.56 -2.38 10.62
C PRO A 71 -6.80 -0.89 10.35
N ASN A 72 -6.41 -0.35 9.19
CA ASN A 72 -6.45 1.10 8.96
C ASN A 72 -7.84 1.60 8.58
N VAL A 73 -8.67 0.79 7.92
CA VAL A 73 -10.05 1.20 7.58
C VAL A 73 -10.91 1.38 8.84
N PRO A 74 -10.96 0.42 9.79
CA PRO A 74 -11.65 0.64 11.06
C PRO A 74 -11.07 1.81 11.85
N LEU A 75 -9.74 1.90 11.97
CA LEU A 75 -9.07 2.98 12.69
C LEU A 75 -9.44 4.37 12.12
N ASN A 76 -9.50 4.49 10.79
CA ASN A 76 -9.92 5.72 10.12
C ASN A 76 -11.40 6.05 10.30
N ARG A 77 -12.26 5.03 10.43
CA ARG A 77 -13.70 5.23 10.73
C ARG A 77 -13.90 5.68 12.17
N GLU A 78 -13.16 5.09 13.11
CA GLU A 78 -13.14 5.51 14.52
C GLU A 78 -12.72 6.98 14.63
N LEU A 79 -11.60 7.36 14.00
CA LEU A 79 -11.14 8.75 14.03
C LEU A 79 -12.13 9.71 13.38
N ALA A 80 -12.87 9.29 12.34
CA ALA A 80 -13.88 10.13 11.69
C ALA A 80 -15.06 10.50 12.62
N ALA A 81 -15.31 9.73 13.69
CA ALA A 81 -16.35 10.01 14.67
C ALA A 81 -15.87 10.89 15.84
N VAL A 82 -14.57 11.16 15.94
CA VAL A 82 -13.98 11.97 17.01
C VAL A 82 -14.23 13.45 16.75
N ASP A 83 -14.78 14.16 17.74
CA ASP A 83 -14.72 15.62 17.78
C ASP A 83 -13.28 16.06 18.07
N ALA A 84 -12.64 16.70 17.10
CA ALA A 84 -11.26 17.16 17.21
C ALA A 84 -11.05 18.17 18.35
N ARG A 85 -12.10 18.86 18.80
CA ARG A 85 -12.06 19.85 19.88
C ARG A 85 -12.35 19.24 21.25
N ALA A 86 -12.66 17.95 21.32
CA ALA A 86 -12.92 17.27 22.58
C ALA A 86 -11.68 17.34 23.52
N PRO A 87 -11.90 17.43 24.84
CA PRO A 87 -10.81 17.30 25.81
C PRO A 87 -10.07 15.97 25.61
N GLY A 88 -8.74 15.99 25.79
CA GLY A 88 -7.92 14.78 25.64
C GLY A 88 -7.50 14.43 24.21
N GLY A 89 -7.66 15.36 23.25
CA GLY A 89 -7.24 15.18 21.85
C GLY A 89 -5.79 14.71 21.67
N ASP A 90 -4.87 15.07 22.57
CA ASP A 90 -3.49 14.55 22.58
C ASP A 90 -3.42 13.03 22.74
N THR A 91 -4.16 12.47 23.69
CA THR A 91 -4.19 11.04 23.96
C THR A 91 -4.81 10.28 22.79
N ILE A 92 -5.92 10.80 22.25
CA ILE A 92 -6.60 10.24 21.08
C ILE A 92 -5.66 10.24 19.87
N TRP A 93 -5.03 11.39 19.59
CA TRP A 93 -4.12 11.54 18.47
C TRP A 93 -2.94 10.58 18.59
N ARG A 94 -2.28 10.49 19.75
CA ARG A 94 -1.13 9.58 19.94
C ARG A 94 -1.51 8.11 19.75
N ALA A 95 -2.65 7.68 20.30
CA ALA A 95 -3.13 6.31 20.16
C ALA A 95 -3.43 5.97 18.69
N TYR A 96 -4.08 6.88 17.97
CA TYR A 96 -4.35 6.75 16.55
C TYR A 96 -3.06 6.77 15.70
N SER A 97 -2.25 7.82 15.84
CA SER A 97 -1.10 8.11 14.97
C SER A 97 -0.03 7.04 15.07
N THR A 98 0.16 6.44 16.25
CA THR A 98 1.17 5.38 16.46
C THR A 98 0.80 4.12 15.69
N ARG A 99 -0.45 3.65 15.83
CA ARG A 99 -0.97 2.48 15.11
C ARG A 99 -1.01 2.72 13.61
N TRP A 100 -1.49 3.89 13.20
CA TRP A 100 -1.58 4.27 11.80
C TRP A 100 -0.21 4.34 11.12
N GLN A 101 0.79 4.97 11.76
CA GLN A 101 2.14 5.08 11.20
C GLN A 101 2.82 3.72 11.11
N SER A 102 2.69 2.86 12.13
CA SER A 102 3.24 1.50 12.09
C SER A 102 2.70 0.71 10.89
N ALA A 103 1.37 0.73 10.69
CA ALA A 103 0.76 0.08 9.55
C ALA A 103 1.19 0.69 8.19
N ASN A 104 1.38 2.01 8.12
CA ASN A 104 1.88 2.66 6.91
C ASN A 104 3.35 2.36 6.61
N LEU A 105 4.18 2.24 7.65
CA LEU A 105 5.58 1.86 7.49
C LEU A 105 5.69 0.45 6.92
N SER A 106 4.94 -0.51 7.47
CA SER A 106 4.88 -1.89 6.95
C SER A 106 4.45 -1.93 5.48
N ARG A 107 3.43 -1.13 5.12
CA ARG A 107 2.98 -0.96 3.74
C ARG A 107 4.05 -0.37 2.83
N MET A 108 4.75 0.66 3.28
CA MET A 108 5.83 1.30 2.51
C MET A 108 6.93 0.28 2.20
N ILE A 109 7.34 -0.51 3.20
CA ILE A 109 8.34 -1.57 3.04
C ILE A 109 7.86 -2.62 2.03
N ALA A 110 6.61 -3.10 2.16
CA ALA A 110 6.06 -4.09 1.25
C ALA A 110 5.92 -3.56 -0.19
N ALA A 111 5.43 -2.33 -0.36
CA ALA A 111 5.32 -1.68 -1.65
C ALA A 111 6.71 -1.49 -2.30
N GLY A 112 7.70 -1.04 -1.52
CA GLY A 112 9.09 -0.92 -1.95
C GLY A 112 9.69 -2.27 -2.37
N GLY A 113 9.48 -3.32 -1.57
CA GLY A 113 9.93 -4.67 -1.90
C GLY A 113 9.30 -5.23 -3.18
N SER A 114 7.99 -5.04 -3.34
CA SER A 114 7.26 -5.42 -4.57
C SER A 114 7.82 -4.67 -5.79
N LEU A 115 8.06 -3.36 -5.67
CA LEU A 115 8.65 -2.54 -6.73
C LEU A 115 10.05 -3.03 -7.11
N MET A 116 10.90 -3.35 -6.13
CA MET A 116 12.25 -3.87 -6.39
C MET A 116 12.23 -5.21 -7.13
N LEU A 117 11.29 -6.10 -6.78
CA LEU A 117 11.10 -7.38 -7.47
C LEU A 117 10.66 -7.18 -8.92
N VAL A 118 9.73 -6.26 -9.17
CA VAL A 118 9.34 -5.89 -10.54
C VAL A 118 10.54 -5.33 -11.31
N ALA A 119 11.28 -4.38 -10.72
CA ALA A 119 12.45 -3.76 -11.36
C ALA A 119 13.54 -4.79 -11.72
N ALA A 120 13.77 -5.78 -10.86
CA ALA A 120 14.72 -6.87 -11.12
C ALA A 120 14.36 -7.71 -12.36
N THR A 121 13.08 -7.81 -12.71
CA THR A 121 12.68 -8.53 -13.93
C THR A 121 12.96 -7.75 -15.21
N LEU A 122 12.94 -6.41 -15.13
CA LEU A 122 13.26 -5.55 -16.27
C LEU A 122 14.74 -5.61 -16.63
N THR A 123 15.63 -5.62 -15.63
CA THR A 123 17.08 -5.74 -15.87
C THR A 123 17.44 -7.10 -16.45
N ALA A 124 16.85 -8.19 -15.93
CA ALA A 124 17.04 -9.53 -16.48
C ALA A 124 16.52 -9.64 -17.93
N ALA A 125 15.37 -9.05 -18.23
CA ALA A 125 14.80 -9.04 -19.58
C ALA A 125 15.69 -8.27 -20.58
N VAL A 126 16.25 -7.12 -20.17
CA VAL A 126 17.19 -6.33 -20.99
C VAL A 126 18.48 -7.09 -21.25
N GLN A 127 19.02 -7.78 -20.25
CA GLN A 127 20.25 -8.57 -20.40
C GLN A 127 20.06 -9.76 -21.36
N ASN A 128 18.91 -10.43 -21.31
CA ASN A 128 18.63 -11.57 -22.19
C ASN A 128 18.56 -11.18 -23.67
N ARG A 129 18.01 -10.00 -24.00
CA ARG A 129 17.96 -9.48 -25.39
C ARG A 129 19.32 -9.07 -25.95
N ARG A 130 20.31 -8.77 -25.11
CA ARG A 130 21.67 -8.41 -25.56
C ARG A 130 22.55 -9.63 -25.88
N ARG A 131 22.10 -10.83 -25.51
CA ARG A 131 22.86 -12.09 -25.69
C ARG A 131 22.34 -12.97 -26.84
N SER A 132 21.25 -12.57 -27.49
CA SER A 132 20.65 -13.18 -28.69
C SER A 132 21.00 -12.39 -29.93
#